data_AF-A0A255TQP9-F1
#
_entry.id   AF-A0A255TQP9-F1
#
_cell.length_a   1.000
_cell.length_b   1.000
_cell.length_c   1.000
_cell.angle_alpha   90.00
_cell.angle_beta   90.00
_cell.angle_gamma   90.00
#
_symmetry.space_group_name_H-M   'P 1'
#
loop_
_entity.id
_entity.type
_entity.pdbx_description
1 polymer ?
#
loop_
_entity_poly.entity_id
_entity_poly.type
_entity_poly.pdbx_seq_one_letter_code
_entity_poly.pdbx_strand_id
1 'polypeptide(L)'
;MGKHRDYKLKNELYFVVLRMVQLRDEYKKTGKGLGIYSVKYRGKELASNASLMDVDLSECDTNAAKEMAESIGYERRKCVDNSKIVSKIDITLNGKNCSIRCLNYTDRALVNHSHRRKYEAVCNHIGESIEPLDTMVNDYWTCRTLGLFNEDCYSYSSLNPFLDYKEYLSKVLTFMAFNTLDFDKAGESGFVVEKIDNIIDYVDPWDENTWNLYDNSNYFNSVWKYLCFSMRDKKGMPSDDKLTLPENADIRLWTHNLDGRNKGALHVRIKKFDASTYEKGFKTQFETICSEEIEEVKVNQGELDEYLVKLFLIDCREKKLPVPIGEKSEVVYSVGSKDGEYGVPKVNLDWMKQSPKIIVYICKNINAGKASSFDKADVFINHIGISIKSRRGAPPTIINQTGRDKILRVMKSLNKPIAPLDRIVCRYWAIRLNGGKEDVCNADNPENPFCTDENGNSNIGVLKPLINYFAFCGTGTRDSESPARYILSVGMPCDTTTWIFYDESNFVDSLWQKFVFSIRSHGMPKVINEEMMPWVREIKGKKKGLLNVRIKDNSKK
;
A
#
# COMPACT_ATOMS: atom_id res chain seq x y z
N MET A 1 -18.49 29.77 29.57
CA MET A 1 -17.35 29.67 28.64
C MET A 1 -16.07 29.62 29.46
N GLY A 2 -15.63 28.43 29.85
CA GLY A 2 -14.39 28.26 30.63
C GLY A 2 -13.17 28.49 29.77
N LYS A 3 -12.18 29.25 30.28
CA LYS A 3 -10.86 29.38 29.64
C LYS A 3 -10.24 27.99 29.52
N HIS A 4 -10.13 27.44 28.31
CA HIS A 4 -9.28 26.28 28.04
C HIS A 4 -7.84 26.68 28.39
N ARG A 5 -7.36 26.25 29.57
CA ARG A 5 -5.94 26.36 29.91
C ARG A 5 -5.19 25.32 29.09
N ASP A 6 -4.05 25.71 28.53
CA ASP A 6 -3.18 24.83 27.75
C ASP A 6 -2.30 24.05 28.75
N TYR A 7 -2.71 22.83 29.09
CA TYR A 7 -2.07 22.04 30.15
C TYR A 7 -0.85 21.26 29.60
N LYS A 8 0.21 21.09 30.43
CA LYS A 8 1.38 20.24 30.12
C LYS A 8 1.44 18.99 31.01
N LEU A 9 1.55 17.83 30.37
CA LEU A 9 1.57 16.45 30.93
C LEU A 9 2.50 16.20 32.15
N LYS A 10 3.59 16.97 32.31
CA LYS A 10 4.47 16.82 33.49
C LYS A 10 3.81 17.30 34.79
N ASN A 11 2.95 18.29 34.68
CA ASN A 11 2.32 18.98 35.81
C ASN A 11 0.90 18.48 36.06
N GLU A 12 0.29 17.82 35.07
CA GLU A 12 -1.09 17.35 35.14
C GLU A 12 -1.30 16.01 35.82
N LEU A 13 -0.28 15.15 35.85
CA LEU A 13 -0.43 13.80 36.37
C LEU A 13 -0.86 13.80 37.85
N TYR A 14 -0.40 14.79 38.62
CA TYR A 14 -0.80 14.99 40.01
C TYR A 14 -2.31 15.17 40.13
N PHE A 15 -2.91 15.96 39.25
CA PHE A 15 -4.34 16.24 39.26
C PHE A 15 -5.18 15.00 38.96
N VAL A 16 -4.80 14.23 37.94
CA VAL A 16 -5.50 12.98 37.60
C VAL A 16 -5.43 11.99 38.76
N VAL A 17 -4.25 11.84 39.37
CA VAL A 17 -4.07 10.93 40.51
C VAL A 17 -4.87 11.39 41.73
N LEU A 18 -4.86 12.68 42.05
CA LEU A 18 -5.67 13.23 43.14
C LEU A 18 -7.17 13.04 42.88
N ARG A 19 -7.64 13.28 41.66
CA ARG A 19 -9.03 13.05 41.28
C ARG A 19 -9.43 11.58 41.41
N MET A 20 -8.55 10.65 41.02
CA MET A 20 -8.78 9.21 41.24
C MET A 20 -8.88 8.84 42.72
N VAL A 21 -8.10 9.50 43.58
CA VAL A 21 -8.15 9.30 45.03
C VAL A 21 -9.46 9.86 45.62
N GLN A 22 -9.93 11.03 45.16
CA GLN A 22 -11.25 11.56 45.53
C GLN A 22 -12.36 10.58 45.15
N LEU A 23 -12.37 10.11 43.89
CA LEU A 23 -13.37 9.16 43.40
C LEU A 23 -13.33 7.82 44.16
N ARG A 24 -12.13 7.38 44.55
CA ARG A 24 -11.96 6.19 45.39
C ARG A 24 -12.62 6.37 46.75
N ASP A 25 -12.34 7.49 47.41
CA ASP A 25 -12.80 7.75 48.76
C ASP A 25 -14.32 8.01 48.79
N GLU A 26 -14.86 8.67 47.75
CA GLU A 26 -16.29 8.79 47.50
C GLU A 26 -16.96 7.43 47.32
N TYR A 27 -16.40 6.55 46.49
CA TYR A 27 -16.92 5.21 46.28
C TYR A 27 -16.88 4.37 47.57
N LYS A 28 -15.79 4.44 48.35
CA LYS A 28 -15.71 3.77 49.66
C LYS A 28 -16.77 4.27 50.65
N LYS A 29 -17.09 5.58 50.62
CA LYS A 29 -18.08 6.20 51.51
C LYS A 29 -19.51 5.92 51.09
N THR A 30 -19.79 5.90 49.78
CA THR A 30 -21.17 5.92 49.25
C THR A 30 -21.58 4.64 48.53
N GLY A 31 -20.63 3.82 48.08
CA GLY A 31 -20.85 2.68 47.18
C GLY A 31 -21.26 3.06 45.75
N LYS A 32 -21.26 4.35 45.40
CA LYS A 32 -21.70 4.88 44.09
C LYS A 32 -20.53 5.52 43.35
N GLY A 33 -20.63 5.60 42.02
CA GLY A 33 -19.61 6.20 41.14
C GLY A 33 -18.88 5.19 40.25
N LEU A 34 -17.67 5.52 39.81
CA LEU A 34 -16.88 4.76 38.81
C LEU A 34 -16.30 3.42 39.29
N GLY A 35 -16.71 2.92 40.46
CA GLY A 35 -16.24 1.64 40.97
C GLY A 35 -14.75 1.61 41.33
N ILE A 36 -14.15 2.76 41.64
CA ILE A 36 -12.75 2.84 42.07
C ILE A 36 -12.70 2.53 43.57
N TYR A 37 -12.07 1.43 43.98
CA TYR A 37 -11.95 1.06 45.39
C TYR A 37 -10.48 0.98 45.86
N SER A 38 -9.52 1.05 44.95
CA SER A 38 -8.09 1.10 45.26
C SER A 38 -7.31 1.94 44.25
N VAL A 39 -6.46 2.81 44.75
CA VAL A 39 -5.49 3.60 43.98
C VAL A 39 -4.14 3.45 44.67
N LYS A 40 -3.21 2.73 44.03
CA LYS A 40 -1.88 2.48 44.56
C LYS A 40 -0.81 3.16 43.71
N TYR A 41 0.28 3.53 44.36
CA TYR A 41 1.52 3.92 43.72
C TYR A 41 2.65 3.04 44.25
N ARG A 42 3.41 2.40 43.35
CA ARG A 42 4.52 1.48 43.70
C ARG A 42 4.12 0.43 44.74
N GLY A 43 2.94 -0.18 44.54
CA GLY A 43 2.39 -1.22 45.41
C GLY A 43 1.78 -0.74 46.74
N LYS A 44 1.91 0.55 47.08
CA LYS A 44 1.34 1.13 48.31
C LYS A 44 0.05 1.87 48.00
N GLU A 45 -0.98 1.67 48.81
CA GLU A 45 -2.23 2.43 48.71
C GLU A 45 -1.97 3.90 49.05
N LEU A 46 -2.42 4.81 48.19
CA LEU A 46 -2.31 6.25 48.47
C LEU A 46 -3.22 6.61 49.65
N ALA A 47 -2.74 7.47 50.54
CA ALA A 47 -3.51 7.82 51.74
C ALA A 47 -4.82 8.54 51.38
N SER A 48 -5.86 8.35 52.21
CA SER A 48 -7.00 9.25 52.21
C SER A 48 -6.62 10.54 52.94
N ASN A 49 -7.10 11.68 52.46
CA ASN A 49 -6.95 12.95 53.15
C ASN A 49 -8.31 13.64 53.18
N ALA A 50 -8.84 13.89 54.39
CA ALA A 50 -10.14 14.54 54.55
C ALA A 50 -10.19 15.91 53.88
N SER A 51 -9.06 16.65 53.88
CA SER A 51 -8.99 17.94 53.19
C SER A 51 -9.05 17.81 51.67
N LEU A 52 -8.66 16.66 51.09
CA LEU A 52 -8.70 16.46 49.64
C LEU A 52 -10.13 16.29 49.12
N MET A 53 -11.06 15.76 49.93
CA MET A 53 -12.45 15.54 49.50
C MET A 53 -13.22 16.83 49.24
N ASP A 54 -12.87 17.90 49.94
CA ASP A 54 -13.55 19.19 49.85
C ASP A 54 -12.83 20.19 48.91
N VAL A 55 -11.70 19.79 48.32
CA VAL A 55 -10.91 20.62 47.42
C VAL A 55 -11.43 20.54 45.99
N ASP A 56 -11.74 21.72 45.43
CA ASP A 56 -11.90 21.87 43.98
C ASP A 56 -10.52 21.88 43.31
N LEU A 57 -10.14 20.75 42.74
CA LEU A 57 -8.87 20.59 42.06
C LEU A 57 -8.73 21.49 40.82
N SER A 58 -9.84 21.96 40.23
CA SER A 58 -9.83 22.83 39.04
C SER A 58 -9.36 24.26 39.36
N GLU A 59 -9.49 24.67 40.63
CA GLU A 59 -9.02 25.96 41.14
C GLU A 59 -7.58 25.90 41.68
N CYS A 60 -7.04 24.69 41.89
CA CYS A 60 -5.69 24.50 42.41
C CYS A 60 -4.61 24.83 41.37
N ASP A 61 -3.52 25.45 41.83
CA ASP A 61 -2.31 25.52 41.02
C ASP A 61 -1.50 24.21 41.05
N THR A 62 -0.51 24.11 40.16
CA THR A 62 0.32 22.90 40.03
C THR A 62 1.15 22.60 41.27
N ASN A 63 1.65 23.61 41.98
CA ASN A 63 2.50 23.38 43.16
C ASN A 63 1.67 22.86 44.32
N ALA A 64 0.50 23.46 44.56
CA ALA A 64 -0.45 22.99 45.56
C ALA A 64 -0.88 21.54 45.28
N ALA A 65 -1.16 21.20 44.02
CA ALA A 65 -1.51 19.83 43.65
C ALA A 65 -0.35 18.85 43.82
N LYS A 66 0.89 19.27 43.52
CA LYS A 66 2.07 18.47 43.77
C LYS A 66 2.25 18.20 45.26
N GLU A 67 2.19 19.23 46.10
CA GLU A 67 2.33 19.10 47.56
C GLU A 67 1.23 18.19 48.14
N MET A 68 -0.02 18.34 47.69
CA MET A 68 -1.11 17.45 48.08
C MET A 68 -0.86 16.00 47.64
N ALA A 69 -0.40 15.79 46.41
CA ALA A 69 -0.09 14.45 45.91
C ALA A 69 1.06 13.80 46.70
N GLU A 70 2.10 14.56 47.02
CA GLU A 70 3.20 14.10 47.87
C GLU A 70 2.72 13.77 49.29
N SER A 71 1.79 14.57 49.85
CA SER A 71 1.22 14.33 51.18
C SER A 71 0.45 13.01 51.30
N ILE A 72 -0.12 12.51 50.19
CA ILE A 72 -0.81 11.22 50.14
C ILE A 72 0.09 10.06 49.69
N GLY A 73 1.39 10.30 49.53
CA GLY A 73 2.38 9.29 49.17
C GLY A 73 2.64 9.13 47.67
N TYR A 74 2.17 10.06 46.83
CA TYR A 74 2.47 10.08 45.40
C TYR A 74 3.69 10.95 45.08
N GLU A 75 4.88 10.36 45.26
CA GLU A 75 6.14 10.97 44.84
C GLU A 75 6.53 10.52 43.44
N ARG A 76 6.35 11.37 42.43
CA ARG A 76 6.61 10.98 41.04
C ARG A 76 8.10 10.66 40.80
N ARG A 77 8.43 9.36 40.77
CA ARG A 77 9.75 8.84 40.37
C ARG A 77 9.68 8.22 38.97
N LYS A 78 10.60 8.62 38.09
CA LYS A 78 10.64 8.14 36.70
C LYS A 78 11.21 6.74 36.55
N CYS A 79 12.16 6.37 37.40
CA CYS A 79 12.90 5.13 37.23
C CYS A 79 12.35 4.01 38.11
N VAL A 80 12.44 2.77 37.62
CA VAL A 80 12.20 1.56 38.40
C VAL A 80 13.39 1.37 39.36
N ASP A 81 13.15 1.35 40.66
CA ASP A 81 14.14 0.98 41.71
C ASP A 81 15.54 1.62 41.57
N ASN A 82 15.58 2.92 41.22
CA ASN A 82 16.82 3.69 40.96
C ASN A 82 17.67 3.19 39.77
N SER A 83 17.12 2.33 38.91
CA SER A 83 17.75 1.93 37.65
C SER A 83 17.71 3.05 36.60
N LYS A 84 18.30 2.81 35.43
CA LYS A 84 18.15 3.69 34.26
C LYS A 84 16.84 3.48 33.50
N ILE A 85 16.04 2.49 33.90
CA ILE A 85 14.82 2.07 33.19
C ILE A 85 13.65 2.95 33.64
N VAL A 86 13.04 3.64 32.68
CA VAL A 86 11.90 4.53 32.94
C VAL A 86 10.62 3.69 32.99
N SER A 87 9.96 3.67 34.16
CA SER A 87 8.67 3.01 34.34
C SER A 87 7.61 3.70 33.51
N LYS A 88 6.73 2.90 32.90
CA LYS A 88 5.52 3.39 32.23
C LYS A 88 4.26 3.28 33.09
N ILE A 89 4.35 2.66 34.26
CA ILE A 89 3.24 2.56 35.21
C ILE A 89 3.19 3.85 36.01
N ASP A 90 2.09 4.57 35.89
CA ASP A 90 1.86 5.79 36.67
C ASP A 90 1.19 5.45 38.01
N ILE A 91 0.24 4.51 38.02
CA ILE A 91 -0.48 4.01 39.21
C ILE A 91 -0.95 2.56 39.00
N THR A 92 -1.45 1.92 40.07
CA THR A 92 -2.24 0.68 40.00
C THR A 92 -3.66 0.98 40.49
N LEU A 93 -4.64 0.88 39.59
CA LEU A 93 -6.05 1.14 39.85
C LEU A 93 -6.79 -0.19 40.00
N ASN A 94 -7.45 -0.44 41.13
CA ASN A 94 -8.20 -1.68 41.37
C ASN A 94 -7.39 -2.97 41.07
N GLY A 95 -6.09 -2.95 41.38
CA GLY A 95 -5.18 -4.07 41.10
C GLY A 95 -4.67 -4.18 39.65
N LYS A 96 -4.99 -3.21 38.80
CA LYS A 96 -4.54 -3.13 37.39
C LYS A 96 -3.52 -2.02 37.22
N ASN A 97 -2.37 -2.33 36.62
CA ASN A 97 -1.33 -1.35 36.36
C ASN A 97 -1.75 -0.42 35.21
N CYS A 98 -1.71 0.88 35.44
CA CYS A 98 -2.19 1.88 34.49
C CYS A 98 -1.09 2.86 34.06
N SER A 99 -1.07 3.19 32.77
CA SER A 99 -0.35 4.34 32.22
C SER A 99 -1.34 5.46 31.91
N ILE A 100 -1.07 6.68 32.35
CA ILE A 100 -1.96 7.84 32.21
C ILE A 100 -1.42 8.80 31.14
N ARG A 101 -2.29 9.26 30.25
CA ARG A 101 -1.91 10.06 29.07
C ARG A 101 -2.92 11.17 28.79
N CYS A 102 -2.40 12.38 28.54
CA CYS A 102 -3.21 13.54 28.14
C CYS A 102 -3.42 13.57 26.61
N LEU A 103 -4.67 13.75 26.18
CA LEU A 103 -5.10 13.91 24.78
C LEU A 103 -4.99 15.35 24.27
N ASN A 104 -4.93 16.34 25.18
CA ASN A 104 -4.76 17.75 24.79
C ASN A 104 -3.34 18.06 24.29
N TYR A 105 -2.38 17.16 24.52
CA TYR A 105 -1.03 17.33 24.01
C TYR A 105 -0.98 17.05 22.50
N THR A 106 -0.57 18.05 21.72
CA THR A 106 -0.58 17.99 20.25
C THR A 106 0.39 16.98 19.64
N ASP A 107 1.33 16.45 20.43
CA ASP A 107 2.38 15.57 19.94
C ASP A 107 2.85 14.52 20.96
N ARG A 108 2.04 13.49 21.22
CA ARG A 108 2.38 12.48 22.24
C ARG A 108 3.13 11.29 21.63
N ALA A 109 4.29 10.93 22.16
CA ALA A 109 5.02 9.77 21.69
C ALA A 109 4.34 8.47 22.15
N LEU A 110 3.97 7.60 21.21
CA LEU A 110 3.63 6.20 21.47
C LEU A 110 4.91 5.37 21.59
N VAL A 111 5.84 5.58 20.66
CA VAL A 111 7.20 5.01 20.68
C VAL A 111 8.19 6.14 20.47
N ASN A 112 9.02 6.39 21.47
CA ASN A 112 9.92 7.54 21.48
C ASN A 112 11.27 7.16 20.87
N HIS A 113 11.55 7.65 19.66
CA HIS A 113 12.85 7.61 18.98
C HIS A 113 13.60 6.27 19.15
N SER A 114 13.10 5.21 18.55
CA SER A 114 13.70 3.87 18.66
C SER A 114 14.38 3.46 17.34
N HIS A 115 15.65 3.09 17.39
CA HIS A 115 16.39 2.56 16.23
C HIS A 115 16.00 1.10 15.93
N ARG A 116 16.36 0.61 14.73
CA ARG A 116 16.03 -0.74 14.22
C ARG A 116 16.20 -1.85 15.26
N ARG A 117 17.37 -1.96 15.90
CA ARG A 117 17.65 -3.02 16.90
C ARG A 117 16.61 -3.15 18.01
N LYS A 118 16.03 -2.04 18.46
CA LYS A 118 15.00 -2.06 19.50
C LYS A 118 13.70 -2.68 18.96
N TYR A 119 13.36 -2.37 17.73
CA TYR A 119 12.22 -2.99 17.05
C TYR A 119 12.49 -4.47 16.78
N GLU A 120 13.69 -4.84 16.35
CA GLU A 120 14.08 -6.23 16.12
C GLU A 120 14.01 -7.06 17.41
N ALA A 121 14.51 -6.54 18.54
CA ALA A 121 14.36 -7.17 19.85
C ALA A 121 12.89 -7.42 20.23
N VAL A 122 12.01 -6.45 19.94
CA VAL A 122 10.56 -6.60 20.16
C VAL A 122 9.99 -7.66 19.22
N CYS A 123 10.28 -7.61 17.92
CA CYS A 123 9.79 -8.55 16.92
C CYS A 123 10.18 -9.99 17.27
N ASN A 124 11.46 -10.22 17.60
CA ASN A 124 11.95 -11.52 18.05
C ASN A 124 11.22 -12.02 19.30
N HIS A 125 10.95 -11.14 20.27
CA HIS A 125 10.24 -11.52 21.50
C HIS A 125 8.78 -11.92 21.24
N ILE A 126 8.10 -11.27 20.30
CA ILE A 126 6.69 -11.56 19.99
C ILE A 126 6.51 -12.58 18.85
N GLY A 127 7.61 -13.12 18.30
CA GLY A 127 7.57 -14.10 17.21
C GLY A 127 7.23 -13.50 15.84
N GLU A 128 7.53 -12.23 15.61
CA GLU A 128 7.33 -11.53 14.33
C GLU A 128 8.67 -11.29 13.61
N SER A 129 8.66 -11.20 12.28
CA SER A 129 9.83 -10.80 11.49
C SER A 129 10.02 -9.28 11.51
N ILE A 130 11.26 -8.81 11.47
CA ILE A 130 11.60 -7.38 11.32
C ILE A 130 11.49 -6.89 9.86
N GLU A 131 11.52 -7.80 8.88
CA GLU A 131 11.55 -7.48 7.45
C GLU A 131 10.39 -6.58 6.97
N PRO A 132 9.13 -6.73 7.46
CA PRO A 132 8.07 -5.80 7.13
C PRO A 132 8.40 -4.35 7.54
N LEU A 133 9.01 -4.13 8.71
CA LEU A 133 9.45 -2.78 9.12
C LEU A 133 10.61 -2.27 8.29
N ASP A 134 11.57 -3.14 7.94
CA ASP A 134 12.66 -2.76 7.02
C ASP A 134 12.09 -2.27 5.69
N THR A 135 11.10 -2.97 5.14
CA THR A 135 10.38 -2.58 3.92
C THR A 135 9.67 -1.24 4.08
N MET A 136 8.87 -1.06 5.15
CA MET A 136 8.15 0.19 5.42
C MET A 136 9.09 1.39 5.59
N VAL A 137 10.23 1.20 6.28
CA VAL A 137 11.21 2.27 6.50
C VAL A 137 11.96 2.61 5.21
N ASN A 138 12.29 1.61 4.39
CA ASN A 138 12.86 1.87 3.07
C ASN A 138 11.90 2.69 2.19
N ASP A 139 10.62 2.30 2.14
CA ASP A 139 9.58 3.04 1.42
C ASP A 139 9.42 4.47 1.98
N TYR A 140 9.50 4.66 3.30
CA TYR A 140 9.52 5.98 3.92
C TYR A 140 10.67 6.84 3.40
N TRP A 141 11.88 6.30 3.34
CA TRP A 141 13.06 7.02 2.84
C TRP A 141 12.98 7.34 1.35
N THR A 142 12.44 6.42 0.55
CA THR A 142 12.16 6.65 -0.86
C THR A 142 11.18 7.80 -1.03
N CYS A 143 10.03 7.77 -0.36
CA CYS A 143 9.03 8.83 -0.40
C CYS A 143 9.60 10.18 0.04
N ARG A 144 10.45 10.17 1.08
CA ARG A 144 11.20 11.33 1.58
C ARG A 144 12.13 11.94 0.52
N THR A 145 12.91 11.10 -0.15
CA THR A 145 13.89 11.51 -1.16
C THR A 145 13.20 12.08 -2.40
N LEU A 146 12.03 11.54 -2.72
CA LEU A 146 11.18 12.02 -3.82
C LEU A 146 10.41 13.31 -3.47
N GLY A 147 10.47 13.79 -2.23
CA GLY A 147 9.77 15.00 -1.79
C GLY A 147 8.26 14.82 -1.63
N LEU A 148 7.77 13.59 -1.46
CA LEU A 148 6.33 13.28 -1.28
C LEU A 148 5.77 13.84 0.02
N PHE A 149 6.61 13.89 1.05
CA PHE A 149 6.33 14.55 2.31
C PHE A 149 7.64 15.01 2.93
N ASN A 150 7.53 15.91 3.91
CA ASN A 150 8.65 16.35 4.71
C ASN A 150 9.03 15.23 5.69
N GLU A 151 8.96 15.45 7.00
CA GLU A 151 9.38 14.42 7.97
C GLU A 151 8.23 13.56 8.50
N ASP A 152 7.06 14.15 8.62
CA ASP A 152 5.92 13.54 9.28
C ASP A 152 5.03 12.86 8.25
N CYS A 153 4.77 11.58 8.48
CA CYS A 153 3.91 10.76 7.64
C CYS A 153 2.73 10.24 8.48
N TYR A 154 1.50 10.54 8.07
CA TYR A 154 0.31 10.29 8.89
C TYR A 154 -0.40 9.01 8.48
N SER A 155 -0.94 8.24 9.43
CA SER A 155 -1.65 6.97 9.23
C SER A 155 -2.95 7.04 8.43
N TYR A 156 -3.35 8.22 8.00
CA TYR A 156 -4.50 8.45 7.12
C TYR A 156 -4.09 8.93 5.74
N SER A 157 -2.82 9.27 5.51
CA SER A 157 -2.33 9.62 4.17
C SER A 157 -2.18 8.35 3.37
N SER A 158 -2.69 8.34 2.13
CA SER A 158 -2.49 7.19 1.26
C SER A 158 -1.01 6.97 0.96
N LEU A 159 -0.18 8.04 0.98
CA LEU A 159 1.28 8.01 0.76
C LEU A 159 2.05 7.42 1.94
N ASN A 160 1.36 7.04 3.01
CA ASN A 160 2.01 6.48 4.17
C ASN A 160 2.46 5.02 3.94
N PRO A 161 3.77 4.73 3.95
CA PRO A 161 4.30 3.38 3.83
C PRO A 161 3.81 2.42 4.91
N PHE A 162 3.42 2.95 6.07
CA PHE A 162 2.95 2.20 7.22
C PHE A 162 1.46 1.82 7.12
N LEU A 163 0.69 2.43 6.20
CA LEU A 163 -0.77 2.34 6.17
C LEU A 163 -1.29 0.90 6.00
N ASP A 164 -0.75 0.18 5.02
CA ASP A 164 -1.20 -1.18 4.66
C ASP A 164 -0.72 -2.24 5.66
N TYR A 165 0.14 -1.86 6.62
CA TYR A 165 0.72 -2.74 7.64
C TYR A 165 0.04 -2.60 9.01
N LYS A 166 -1.20 -2.08 9.07
CA LYS A 166 -1.93 -1.84 10.31
C LYS A 166 -1.94 -3.06 11.25
N GLU A 167 -2.22 -4.24 10.73
CA GLU A 167 -2.32 -5.47 11.55
C GLU A 167 -0.98 -5.84 12.17
N TYR A 168 0.08 -5.87 11.36
CA TYR A 168 1.45 -6.12 11.82
C TYR A 168 1.89 -5.07 12.86
N LEU A 169 1.70 -3.78 12.55
CA LEU A 169 2.07 -2.68 13.43
C LEU A 169 1.27 -2.68 14.73
N SER A 170 0.01 -3.14 14.70
CA SER A 170 -0.82 -3.30 15.89
C SER A 170 -0.14 -4.20 16.92
N LYS A 171 0.42 -5.34 16.50
CA LYS A 171 1.12 -6.27 17.40
C LYS A 171 2.35 -5.63 18.02
N VAL A 172 3.23 -5.08 17.17
CA VAL A 172 4.52 -4.47 17.60
C VAL A 172 4.28 -3.25 18.50
N LEU A 173 3.45 -2.32 18.06
CA LEU A 173 3.23 -1.06 18.78
C LEU A 173 2.39 -1.24 20.04
N THR A 174 1.43 -2.18 20.06
CA THR A 174 0.72 -2.53 21.30
C THR A 174 1.66 -3.13 22.32
N PHE A 175 2.52 -4.07 21.92
CA PHE A 175 3.53 -4.63 22.81
C PHE A 175 4.42 -3.53 23.39
N MET A 176 4.92 -2.63 22.55
CA MET A 176 5.72 -1.49 23.02
C MET A 176 4.92 -0.52 23.89
N ALA A 177 3.62 -0.35 23.66
CA ALA A 177 2.80 0.58 24.44
C ALA A 177 2.50 0.06 25.86
N PHE A 178 2.30 -1.26 26.00
CA PHE A 178 1.88 -1.92 27.24
C PHE A 178 3.01 -2.56 28.06
N ASN A 179 4.26 -2.49 27.61
CA ASN A 179 5.40 -3.06 28.34
C ASN A 179 6.50 -2.03 28.56
N THR A 180 7.05 -1.99 29.78
CA THR A 180 8.34 -1.35 30.07
C THR A 180 9.44 -2.34 29.68
N LEU A 181 10.35 -1.92 28.80
CA LEU A 181 11.37 -2.80 28.21
C LEU A 181 12.78 -2.41 28.68
N ASP A 182 13.56 -3.41 29.04
CA ASP A 182 15.00 -3.30 29.28
C ASP A 182 15.77 -3.83 28.08
N PHE A 183 16.16 -2.94 27.17
CA PHE A 183 16.86 -3.31 25.95
C PHE A 183 18.25 -3.87 26.19
N ASP A 184 18.84 -3.68 27.38
CA ASP A 184 20.12 -4.29 27.75
C ASP A 184 19.97 -5.80 28.03
N LYS A 185 18.73 -6.28 28.21
CA LYS A 185 18.35 -7.69 28.42
C LYS A 185 17.55 -8.29 27.27
N ALA A 186 17.69 -7.73 26.06
CA ALA A 186 16.99 -8.22 24.88
C ALA A 186 17.35 -9.69 24.59
N GLY A 187 16.33 -10.57 24.52
CA GLY A 187 16.52 -12.02 24.33
C GLY A 187 16.70 -12.82 25.62
N GLU A 188 16.72 -12.17 26.78
CA GLU A 188 16.91 -12.79 28.08
C GLU A 188 15.67 -12.65 29.00
N SER A 189 15.67 -13.42 30.10
CA SER A 189 14.71 -13.20 31.18
C SER A 189 14.88 -11.80 31.76
N GLY A 190 13.79 -11.02 31.80
CA GLY A 190 13.81 -9.64 32.28
C GLY A 190 13.81 -8.57 31.18
N PHE A 191 13.71 -8.94 29.91
CA PHE A 191 13.45 -7.99 28.82
C PHE A 191 12.18 -7.16 29.07
N VAL A 192 11.12 -7.80 29.57
CA VAL A 192 9.90 -7.13 30.04
C VAL A 192 10.01 -6.92 31.54
N VAL A 193 10.13 -5.66 31.95
CA VAL A 193 10.33 -5.26 33.35
C VAL A 193 9.01 -5.06 34.07
N GLU A 194 8.07 -4.40 33.40
CA GLU A 194 6.74 -4.10 33.92
C GLU A 194 5.71 -4.27 32.81
N LYS A 195 4.53 -4.78 33.18
CA LYS A 195 3.35 -4.88 32.29
C LYS A 195 2.29 -3.89 32.74
N ILE A 196 1.79 -3.15 31.77
CA ILE A 196 0.62 -2.28 31.90
C ILE A 196 -0.60 -3.14 31.56
N ASP A 197 -1.64 -3.06 32.39
CA ASP A 197 -2.94 -3.65 32.09
C ASP A 197 -3.77 -2.68 31.25
N ASN A 198 -3.78 -1.39 31.64
CA ASN A 198 -4.62 -0.38 31.00
C ASN A 198 -3.88 0.92 30.67
N ILE A 199 -4.30 1.60 29.61
CA ILE A 199 -3.94 2.98 29.31
C ILE A 199 -5.16 3.86 29.56
N ILE A 200 -4.98 4.93 30.34
CA ILE A 200 -6.00 5.93 30.64
C ILE A 200 -5.67 7.18 29.83
N ASP A 201 -6.43 7.41 28.76
CA ASP A 201 -6.35 8.65 27.98
C ASP A 201 -7.41 9.64 28.50
N TYR A 202 -7.04 10.90 28.76
CA TYR A 202 -7.98 11.94 29.20
C TYR A 202 -7.83 13.25 28.41
N VAL A 203 -8.90 14.01 28.24
CA VAL A 203 -8.84 15.39 27.71
C VAL A 203 -8.71 16.37 28.87
N ASP A 204 -9.56 16.21 29.87
CA ASP A 204 -9.64 17.08 31.03
C ASP A 204 -9.36 16.24 32.30
N PRO A 205 -8.36 16.61 33.12
CA PRO A 205 -8.02 15.85 34.32
C PRO A 205 -9.07 15.96 35.44
N TRP A 206 -10.09 16.80 35.33
CA TRP A 206 -11.17 16.96 36.31
C TRP A 206 -12.45 16.24 35.90
N ASP A 207 -12.73 16.20 34.59
CA ASP A 207 -13.94 15.62 34.04
C ASP A 207 -13.72 14.16 33.64
N GLU A 208 -14.17 13.25 34.51
CA GLU A 208 -14.11 11.80 34.28
C GLU A 208 -14.84 11.36 33.00
N ASN A 209 -15.79 12.15 32.47
CA ASN A 209 -16.46 11.82 31.20
C ASN A 209 -15.50 11.92 30.00
N THR A 210 -14.36 12.59 30.17
CA THR A 210 -13.32 12.67 29.14
C THR A 210 -12.29 11.55 29.24
N TRP A 211 -12.38 10.70 30.26
CA TRP A 211 -11.41 9.64 30.51
C TRP A 211 -11.81 8.36 29.78
N ASN A 212 -10.87 7.80 29.04
CA ASN A 212 -11.04 6.58 28.28
C ASN A 212 -10.05 5.54 28.79
N LEU A 213 -10.57 4.38 29.19
CA LEU A 213 -9.79 3.24 29.62
C LEU A 213 -9.63 2.27 28.46
N TYR A 214 -8.38 1.98 28.09
CA TYR A 214 -8.04 1.07 27.02
C TYR A 214 -7.20 -0.09 27.53
N ASP A 215 -7.47 -1.28 27.00
CA ASP A 215 -6.65 -2.46 27.20
C ASP A 215 -5.82 -2.76 25.93
N ASN A 216 -5.03 -3.83 25.99
CA ASN A 216 -4.20 -4.23 24.86
C ASN A 216 -5.00 -4.62 23.59
N SER A 217 -6.27 -4.96 23.70
CA SER A 217 -7.10 -5.43 22.60
C SER A 217 -7.73 -4.28 21.81
N ASN A 218 -8.00 -3.14 22.46
CA ASN A 218 -8.73 -2.04 21.87
C ASN A 218 -7.91 -0.75 21.68
N TYR A 219 -6.79 -0.58 22.38
CA TYR A 219 -6.02 0.68 22.35
C TYR A 219 -5.53 1.05 20.95
N PHE A 220 -4.93 0.10 20.23
CA PHE A 220 -4.31 0.43 18.95
C PHE A 220 -5.34 0.87 17.90
N ASN A 221 -6.51 0.22 17.88
CA ASN A 221 -7.60 0.60 16.99
C ASN A 221 -8.15 1.99 17.29
N SER A 222 -8.18 2.41 18.56
CA SER A 222 -8.66 3.74 18.94
C SER A 222 -7.69 4.85 18.52
N VAL A 223 -6.38 4.56 18.48
CA VAL A 223 -5.36 5.56 18.15
C VAL A 223 -4.82 5.50 16.73
N TRP A 224 -5.12 4.45 15.95
CA TRP A 224 -4.52 4.21 14.62
C TRP A 224 -4.62 5.42 13.71
N LYS A 225 -5.82 5.99 13.52
CA LYS A 225 -6.07 7.15 12.63
C LYS A 225 -5.41 8.46 13.08
N TYR A 226 -4.75 8.44 14.23
CA TYR A 226 -4.07 9.59 14.82
C TYR A 226 -2.55 9.42 14.83
N LEU A 227 -2.04 8.29 14.32
CA LEU A 227 -0.61 8.02 14.30
C LEU A 227 0.12 8.86 13.24
N CYS A 228 1.28 9.36 13.65
CA CYS A 228 2.26 10.04 12.83
C CYS A 228 3.61 9.33 13.01
N PHE A 229 4.18 8.91 11.89
CA PHE A 229 5.46 8.23 11.79
C PHE A 229 6.51 9.20 11.27
N SER A 230 7.71 9.15 11.85
CA SER A 230 8.83 9.98 11.40
C SER A 230 10.15 9.34 11.77
N MET A 231 11.17 9.53 10.93
CA MET A 231 12.54 9.10 11.24
C MET A 231 13.32 10.28 11.83
N ARG A 232 13.90 10.09 13.01
CA ARG A 232 14.52 11.14 13.83
C ARG A 232 16.04 10.97 13.95
N ASP A 233 16.72 12.08 14.20
CA ASP A 233 18.14 12.18 14.55
C ASP A 233 18.35 12.19 16.08
N LYS A 234 19.61 12.00 16.48
CA LYS A 234 20.12 12.19 17.84
C LYS A 234 19.55 11.22 18.87
N LYS A 235 18.42 11.58 19.49
CA LYS A 235 17.89 10.82 20.64
C LYS A 235 17.54 9.42 20.18
N GLY A 236 18.07 8.41 20.87
CA GLY A 236 17.87 7.01 20.50
C GLY A 236 18.64 6.57 19.26
N MET A 237 19.58 7.35 18.75
CA MET A 237 20.58 6.95 17.75
C MET A 237 21.98 6.90 18.41
N PRO A 238 22.89 6.03 17.95
CA PRO A 238 24.32 6.18 18.23
C PRO A 238 24.84 7.55 17.78
N SER A 239 25.95 8.02 18.37
CA SER A 239 26.68 9.16 17.81
C SER A 239 27.22 8.82 16.42
N ASP A 240 27.45 9.84 15.59
CA ASP A 240 27.89 9.64 14.20
C ASP A 240 29.16 8.78 14.10
N ASP A 241 30.15 9.01 14.97
CA ASP A 241 31.37 8.20 15.03
C ASP A 241 31.07 6.72 15.33
N LYS A 242 30.14 6.46 16.25
CA LYS A 242 29.75 5.09 16.65
C LYS A 242 28.89 4.41 15.59
N LEU A 243 28.13 5.17 14.81
CA LEU A 243 27.26 4.63 13.76
C LEU A 243 28.06 3.90 12.66
N THR A 244 29.31 4.32 12.42
CA THR A 244 30.20 3.69 11.43
C THR A 244 30.76 2.33 11.88
N LEU A 245 30.72 2.03 13.18
CA LEU A 245 31.31 0.81 13.73
C LEU A 245 30.56 -0.45 13.25
N PRO A 246 31.24 -1.59 13.00
CA PRO A 246 30.62 -2.80 12.47
C PRO A 246 29.43 -3.30 13.29
N GLU A 247 29.49 -3.19 14.61
CA GLU A 247 28.43 -3.61 15.52
C GLU A 247 27.13 -2.80 15.41
N ASN A 248 27.11 -1.70 14.66
CA ASN A 248 25.90 -0.89 14.40
C ASN A 248 25.41 -1.01 12.94
N ALA A 249 25.86 -2.05 12.21
CA ALA A 249 25.46 -2.30 10.83
C ALA A 249 23.94 -2.46 10.63
N ASP A 250 23.27 -3.09 11.59
CA ASP A 250 21.82 -3.24 11.63
C ASP A 250 21.12 -1.87 11.69
N ILE A 251 21.57 -0.96 12.56
CA ILE A 251 20.98 0.39 12.69
C ILE A 251 21.15 1.19 11.39
N ARG A 252 22.26 1.00 10.67
CA ARG A 252 22.52 1.67 9.39
C ARG A 252 21.50 1.32 8.31
N LEU A 253 20.85 0.15 8.36
CA LEU A 253 19.79 -0.23 7.41
C LEU A 253 18.61 0.76 7.43
N TRP A 254 18.35 1.42 8.57
CA TRP A 254 17.29 2.43 8.69
C TRP A 254 17.81 3.85 8.59
N THR A 255 19.12 4.05 8.42
CA THR A 255 19.75 5.36 8.61
C THR A 255 20.09 6.04 7.29
N HIS A 256 19.57 7.25 7.10
CA HIS A 256 19.90 8.11 5.97
C HIS A 256 20.50 9.43 6.46
N ASN A 257 21.49 9.93 5.72
CA ASN A 257 22.03 11.27 5.95
C ASN A 257 21.18 12.28 5.18
N LEU A 258 20.52 13.19 5.89
CA LEU A 258 19.72 14.26 5.30
C LEU A 258 20.10 15.57 5.98
N ASP A 259 20.46 16.58 5.19
CA ASP A 259 20.91 17.90 5.67
C ASP A 259 22.07 17.82 6.68
N GLY A 260 23.01 16.90 6.44
CA GLY A 260 24.18 16.68 7.29
C GLY A 260 23.87 15.97 8.61
N ARG A 261 22.69 15.35 8.75
CA ARG A 261 22.30 14.63 9.97
C ARG A 261 21.89 13.20 9.67
N ASN A 262 22.42 12.26 10.46
CA ASN A 262 22.02 10.85 10.38
C ASN A 262 20.70 10.63 11.13
N LYS A 263 19.65 10.30 10.37
CA LYS A 263 18.31 10.01 10.87
C LYS A 263 18.03 8.53 10.68
N GLY A 264 17.61 7.84 11.75
CA GLY A 264 17.38 6.39 11.71
C GLY A 264 16.50 5.84 12.84
N ALA A 265 16.06 6.69 13.77
CA ALA A 265 15.20 6.29 14.86
C ALA A 265 13.73 6.53 14.51
N LEU A 266 12.94 5.47 14.40
CA LEU A 266 11.51 5.57 14.17
C LEU A 266 10.83 6.16 15.41
N HIS A 267 10.07 7.22 15.19
CA HIS A 267 9.27 7.92 16.18
C HIS A 267 7.81 7.85 15.77
N VAL A 268 7.01 7.18 16.59
CA VAL A 268 5.57 7.04 16.40
C VAL A 268 4.87 7.92 17.43
N ARG A 269 4.06 8.87 16.96
CA ARG A 269 3.35 9.85 17.79
C ARG A 269 1.87 9.81 17.52
N ILE A 270 1.07 10.15 18.51
CA ILE A 270 -0.37 10.32 18.38
C ILE A 270 -0.61 11.84 18.34
N LYS A 271 -1.21 12.30 17.25
CA LYS A 271 -1.49 13.72 16.98
C LYS A 271 -2.96 14.02 17.24
N LYS A 272 -3.26 15.26 17.65
CA LYS A 272 -4.66 15.72 17.78
C LYS A 272 -5.32 15.71 16.41
N PHE A 273 -6.48 15.05 16.30
CA PHE A 273 -7.26 15.04 15.07
C PHE A 273 -8.00 16.36 14.93
N ASP A 274 -7.68 17.08 13.86
CA ASP A 274 -8.44 18.23 13.42
C ASP A 274 -9.09 17.89 12.08
N ALA A 275 -10.41 17.71 12.09
CA ALA A 275 -11.19 17.41 10.89
C ALA A 275 -11.04 18.50 9.82
N SER A 276 -10.75 19.75 10.22
CA SER A 276 -10.50 20.83 9.27
C SER A 276 -9.12 20.72 8.61
N THR A 277 -8.12 20.17 9.31
CA THR A 277 -6.82 19.79 8.74
C THR A 277 -6.95 18.59 7.79
N TYR A 278 -7.88 17.66 8.07
CA TYR A 278 -8.22 16.53 7.19
C TYR A 278 -8.84 16.99 5.86
N GLU A 279 -9.76 17.97 5.88
CA GLU A 279 -10.43 18.44 4.66
C GLU A 279 -9.65 19.54 3.90
N LYS A 280 -8.89 20.39 4.59
CA LYS A 280 -8.11 21.48 3.96
C LYS A 280 -6.67 21.12 3.63
N GLY A 281 -6.05 20.15 4.32
CA GLY A 281 -4.62 19.91 4.27
C GLY A 281 -4.14 18.82 3.30
N PHE A 282 -5.04 18.00 2.74
CA PHE A 282 -4.63 16.83 1.93
C PHE A 282 -5.47 16.60 0.67
N LYS A 283 -6.16 17.65 0.18
CA LYS A 283 -6.91 17.59 -1.08
C LYS A 283 -6.22 18.24 -2.28
N THR A 284 -4.90 18.32 -2.28
CA THR A 284 -4.16 18.90 -3.42
C THR A 284 -2.97 18.06 -3.87
N GLN A 285 -3.16 17.51 -5.08
CA GLN A 285 -2.22 17.39 -6.21
C GLN A 285 -1.52 16.08 -6.57
N PHE A 286 -1.63 14.99 -5.80
CA PHE A 286 -1.16 13.69 -6.32
C PHE A 286 -2.12 12.53 -6.05
N GLU A 287 -2.67 12.47 -4.83
CA GLU A 287 -3.53 11.36 -4.40
C GLU A 287 -4.83 11.28 -5.22
N THR A 288 -5.51 12.38 -5.54
CA THR A 288 -6.75 12.34 -6.33
C THR A 288 -6.53 12.04 -7.81
N ILE A 289 -5.35 12.35 -8.37
CA ILE A 289 -5.08 12.19 -9.81
C ILE A 289 -4.58 10.78 -10.12
N CYS A 290 -3.83 10.16 -9.20
CA CYS A 290 -3.21 8.84 -9.44
C CYS A 290 -3.76 7.71 -8.56
N SER A 291 -4.72 7.95 -7.66
CA SER A 291 -5.26 6.90 -6.76
C SER A 291 -5.88 5.73 -7.51
N GLU A 292 -6.70 6.01 -8.52
CA GLU A 292 -7.37 4.94 -9.29
C GLU A 292 -6.35 4.04 -10.00
N GLU A 293 -5.30 4.64 -10.55
CA GLU A 293 -4.24 3.92 -11.24
C GLU A 293 -3.33 3.15 -10.26
N ILE A 294 -3.04 3.70 -9.08
CA ILE A 294 -2.32 2.97 -8.03
C ILE A 294 -3.12 1.74 -7.59
N GLU A 295 -4.42 1.89 -7.37
CA GLU A 295 -5.29 0.77 -6.98
C GLU A 295 -5.41 -0.28 -8.09
N GLU A 296 -5.49 0.14 -9.36
CA GLU A 296 -5.47 -0.79 -10.50
C GLU A 296 -4.17 -1.60 -10.58
N VAL A 297 -3.02 -0.93 -10.44
CA VAL A 297 -1.69 -1.57 -10.50
C VAL A 297 -1.46 -2.49 -9.29
N LYS A 298 -2.01 -2.16 -8.11
CA LYS A 298 -1.96 -3.03 -6.92
C LYS A 298 -2.64 -4.39 -7.16
N VAL A 299 -3.73 -4.42 -7.92
CA VAL A 299 -4.51 -5.65 -8.15
C VAL A 299 -4.20 -6.35 -9.47
N ASN A 300 -3.54 -5.67 -10.41
CA ASN A 300 -3.19 -6.20 -11.72
C ASN A 300 -1.67 -6.22 -11.95
N GLN A 301 -1.05 -7.37 -11.68
CA GLN A 301 0.38 -7.59 -11.87
C GLN A 301 0.87 -7.28 -13.29
N GLY A 302 0.02 -7.44 -14.31
CA GLY A 302 0.39 -7.14 -15.70
C GLY A 302 0.65 -5.65 -15.94
N GLU A 303 -0.13 -4.79 -15.28
CA GLU A 303 0.03 -3.33 -15.36
C GLU A 303 1.29 -2.88 -14.60
N LEU A 304 1.56 -3.50 -13.45
CA LEU A 304 2.79 -3.24 -12.70
C LEU A 304 4.03 -3.62 -13.50
N ASP A 305 3.99 -4.78 -14.16
CA ASP A 305 5.11 -5.26 -14.98
C ASP A 305 5.39 -4.34 -16.17
N GLU A 306 4.38 -3.72 -16.79
CA GLU A 306 4.58 -2.72 -17.85
C GLU A 306 5.40 -1.52 -17.33
N TYR A 307 5.05 -1.01 -16.15
CA TYR A 307 5.80 0.06 -15.50
C TYR A 307 7.25 -0.34 -15.17
N LEU A 308 7.44 -1.55 -14.63
CA LEU A 308 8.76 -2.05 -14.29
C LEU A 308 9.64 -2.25 -15.53
N VAL A 309 9.07 -2.72 -16.65
CA VAL A 309 9.78 -2.82 -17.93
C VAL A 309 10.22 -1.45 -18.42
N LYS A 310 9.36 -0.41 -18.34
CA LYS A 310 9.74 0.96 -18.74
C LYS A 310 10.89 1.49 -17.90
N LEU A 311 10.86 1.32 -16.57
CA LEU A 311 11.95 1.74 -15.68
C LEU A 311 13.26 0.99 -15.98
N PHE A 312 13.18 -0.33 -16.19
CA PHE A 312 14.33 -1.13 -16.56
C PHE A 312 14.94 -0.68 -17.90
N LEU A 313 14.11 -0.36 -18.90
CA LEU A 313 14.57 0.15 -20.18
C LEU A 313 15.24 1.53 -20.05
N ILE A 314 14.72 2.42 -19.20
CA ILE A 314 15.37 3.69 -18.88
C ILE A 314 16.76 3.44 -18.27
N ASP A 315 16.89 2.51 -17.33
CA ASP A 315 18.20 2.13 -16.79
C ASP A 315 19.15 1.60 -17.87
N CYS A 316 18.64 0.77 -18.79
CA CYS A 316 19.42 0.29 -19.93
C CYS A 316 19.89 1.45 -20.82
N ARG A 317 19.04 2.46 -21.07
CA ARG A 317 19.41 3.67 -21.82
C ARG A 317 20.56 4.40 -21.13
N GLU A 318 20.41 4.72 -19.85
CA GLU A 318 21.42 5.49 -19.10
C GLU A 318 22.77 4.75 -19.02
N LYS A 319 22.72 3.42 -18.91
CA LYS A 319 23.91 2.56 -18.83
C LYS A 319 24.40 2.08 -20.20
N LYS A 320 23.73 2.45 -21.30
CA LYS A 320 24.00 1.98 -22.67
C LYS A 320 24.07 0.45 -22.76
N LEU A 321 23.17 -0.24 -22.07
CA LEU A 321 23.10 -1.69 -22.06
C LEU A 321 22.33 -2.20 -23.27
N PRO A 322 22.76 -3.34 -23.84
CA PRO A 322 22.02 -3.99 -24.91
C PRO A 322 20.81 -4.75 -24.37
N VAL A 323 19.72 -4.73 -25.13
CA VAL A 323 18.52 -5.56 -24.89
C VAL A 323 18.14 -6.28 -26.18
N PRO A 324 17.48 -7.46 -26.11
CA PRO A 324 16.89 -8.05 -27.30
C PRO A 324 15.78 -7.14 -27.83
N ILE A 325 15.77 -6.90 -29.14
CA ILE A 325 14.68 -6.24 -29.88
C ILE A 325 14.46 -7.06 -31.15
N GLY A 326 13.38 -7.84 -31.19
CA GLY A 326 13.19 -8.84 -32.23
C GLY A 326 14.28 -9.92 -32.19
N GLU A 327 14.96 -10.15 -33.31
CA GLU A 327 16.05 -11.13 -33.44
C GLU A 327 17.45 -10.54 -33.16
N LYS A 328 17.53 -9.24 -32.86
CA LYS A 328 18.80 -8.54 -32.65
C LYS A 328 19.00 -8.19 -31.18
N SER A 329 20.25 -8.08 -30.78
CA SER A 329 20.63 -7.43 -29.53
C SER A 329 21.10 -6.02 -29.87
N GLU A 330 20.42 -5.01 -29.32
CA GLU A 330 20.69 -3.61 -29.62
C GLU A 330 20.92 -2.81 -28.34
N VAL A 331 21.92 -1.93 -28.36
CA VAL A 331 22.15 -0.95 -27.30
C VAL A 331 20.96 0.00 -27.24
N VAL A 332 20.39 0.17 -26.06
CA VAL A 332 19.32 1.14 -25.83
C VAL A 332 19.91 2.54 -25.78
N TYR A 333 19.47 3.43 -26.66
CA TYR A 333 19.87 4.84 -26.68
C TYR A 333 18.68 5.80 -26.60
N SER A 334 17.45 5.35 -26.87
CA SER A 334 16.24 6.12 -26.60
C SER A 334 15.12 5.25 -26.02
N VAL A 335 14.40 5.80 -25.05
CA VAL A 335 13.20 5.19 -24.44
C VAL A 335 12.16 6.27 -24.20
N GLY A 336 10.96 6.09 -24.72
CA GLY A 336 9.94 7.14 -24.66
C GLY A 336 8.55 6.71 -25.10
N SER A 337 7.68 7.71 -25.25
CA SER A 337 6.42 7.59 -26.00
C SER A 337 6.63 8.03 -27.46
N LYS A 338 5.57 8.04 -28.26
CA LYS A 338 5.61 8.63 -29.61
C LYS A 338 5.94 10.13 -29.59
N ASP A 339 5.63 10.82 -28.49
CA ASP A 339 5.67 12.28 -28.39
C ASP A 339 6.96 12.80 -27.73
N GLY A 340 7.79 11.91 -27.19
CA GLY A 340 9.06 12.31 -26.57
C GLY A 340 9.68 11.24 -25.68
N GLU A 341 10.90 11.51 -25.21
CA GLU A 341 11.62 10.62 -24.30
C GLU A 341 11.08 10.69 -22.86
N TYR A 342 11.18 9.54 -22.18
CA TYR A 342 10.95 9.50 -20.74
C TYR A 342 12.13 10.15 -20.00
N GLY A 343 11.81 10.86 -18.92
CA GLY A 343 12.81 11.41 -18.01
C GLY A 343 13.59 10.32 -17.27
N VAL A 344 14.63 10.73 -16.56
CA VAL A 344 15.44 9.84 -15.71
C VAL A 344 14.96 9.97 -14.26
N PRO A 345 14.64 8.87 -13.56
CA PRO A 345 14.38 8.92 -12.13
C PRO A 345 15.56 9.56 -11.37
N LYS A 346 15.28 10.50 -10.46
CA LYS A 346 16.32 11.12 -9.61
C LYS A 346 16.80 10.23 -8.46
N VAL A 347 16.39 8.95 -8.47
CA VAL A 347 16.67 7.96 -7.44
C VAL A 347 17.17 6.69 -8.12
N ASN A 348 18.10 5.99 -7.47
CA ASN A 348 18.60 4.69 -7.92
C ASN A 348 18.06 3.62 -6.97
N LEU A 349 17.00 2.92 -7.35
CA LEU A 349 16.33 1.94 -6.52
C LEU A 349 16.28 0.58 -7.22
N ASP A 350 16.21 -0.48 -6.42
CA ASP A 350 15.83 -1.79 -6.92
C ASP A 350 14.32 -1.80 -7.16
N TRP A 351 13.91 -1.60 -8.44
CA TRP A 351 12.51 -1.44 -8.84
C TRP A 351 11.63 -2.61 -8.41
N MET A 352 12.18 -3.83 -8.41
CA MET A 352 11.45 -5.05 -8.07
C MET A 352 11.08 -5.13 -6.58
N LYS A 353 11.73 -4.33 -5.72
CA LYS A 353 11.47 -4.28 -4.28
C LYS A 353 10.56 -3.13 -3.86
N GLN A 354 10.20 -2.24 -4.79
CA GLN A 354 9.38 -1.08 -4.46
C GLN A 354 7.89 -1.42 -4.49
N SER A 355 7.11 -0.76 -3.63
CA SER A 355 5.67 -0.89 -3.68
C SER A 355 5.08 -0.35 -4.99
N PRO A 356 3.95 -0.90 -5.48
CA PRO A 356 3.29 -0.45 -6.72
C PRO A 356 3.04 1.06 -6.77
N LYS A 357 2.75 1.63 -5.62
CA LYS A 357 2.51 3.06 -5.43
C LYS A 357 3.73 3.91 -5.78
N ILE A 358 4.91 3.53 -5.29
CA ILE A 358 6.17 4.24 -5.56
C ILE A 358 6.48 4.16 -7.06
N ILE A 359 6.30 2.98 -7.66
CA ILE A 359 6.53 2.76 -9.09
C ILE A 359 5.66 3.69 -9.93
N VAL A 360 4.34 3.73 -9.69
CA VAL A 360 3.42 4.62 -10.43
C VAL A 360 3.81 6.09 -10.24
N TYR A 361 4.17 6.51 -9.03
CA TYR A 361 4.62 7.89 -8.78
C TYR A 361 5.85 8.25 -9.61
N ILE A 362 6.90 7.43 -9.55
CA ILE A 362 8.15 7.69 -10.28
C ILE A 362 7.86 7.78 -11.78
N CYS A 363 7.13 6.81 -12.31
CA CYS A 363 6.80 6.75 -13.74
C CYS A 363 6.00 7.98 -14.21
N LYS A 364 5.04 8.47 -13.41
CA LYS A 364 4.31 9.70 -13.75
C LYS A 364 5.21 10.93 -13.81
N ASN A 365 6.14 11.08 -12.86
CA ASN A 365 7.04 12.23 -12.81
C ASN A 365 8.08 12.28 -13.94
N ILE A 366 8.35 11.13 -14.56
CA ILE A 366 9.25 11.01 -15.70
C ILE A 366 8.49 10.82 -17.03
N ASN A 367 7.17 11.01 -17.04
CA ASN A 367 6.29 10.81 -18.18
C ASN A 367 6.28 9.37 -18.76
N ALA A 368 6.68 8.37 -17.98
CA ALA A 368 6.62 6.94 -18.31
C ALA A 368 5.30 6.28 -17.85
N GLY A 369 4.19 7.03 -17.89
CA GLY A 369 2.84 6.57 -17.56
C GLY A 369 2.30 5.49 -18.50
N LYS A 370 1.08 4.99 -18.22
CA LYS A 370 0.32 4.17 -19.18
C LYS A 370 0.14 4.87 -20.53
N ALA A 371 0.25 4.10 -21.61
CA ALA A 371 -0.09 4.57 -22.95
C ALA A 371 -1.60 4.79 -23.09
N SER A 372 -2.02 5.51 -24.14
CA SER A 372 -3.45 5.67 -24.43
C SER A 372 -4.09 4.32 -24.74
N SER A 373 -5.36 4.13 -24.37
CA SER A 373 -6.11 2.91 -24.74
C SER A 373 -6.31 2.73 -26.25
N PHE A 374 -5.97 3.75 -27.05
CA PHE A 374 -5.98 3.72 -28.50
C PHE A 374 -4.60 3.48 -29.12
N ASP A 375 -3.53 3.54 -28.32
CA ASP A 375 -2.18 3.23 -28.76
C ASP A 375 -1.95 1.71 -28.75
N LYS A 376 -1.03 1.25 -29.60
CA LYS A 376 -0.58 -0.16 -29.60
C LYS A 376 0.80 -0.32 -29.04
N ALA A 377 1.67 0.64 -29.28
CA ALA A 377 2.94 0.73 -28.59
C ALA A 377 2.71 1.25 -27.15
N ASP A 378 3.16 0.47 -26.18
CA ASP A 378 3.19 0.85 -24.77
C ASP A 378 4.46 1.67 -24.46
N VAL A 379 5.54 1.43 -25.24
CA VAL A 379 6.83 2.12 -25.18
C VAL A 379 7.49 2.17 -26.56
N PHE A 380 8.35 3.16 -26.79
CA PHE A 380 9.25 3.23 -27.92
C PHE A 380 10.68 3.02 -27.44
N ILE A 381 11.38 2.03 -28.01
CA ILE A 381 12.81 1.77 -27.76
C ILE A 381 13.55 2.03 -29.06
N ASN A 382 14.56 2.90 -29.06
CA ASN A 382 15.29 3.26 -30.28
C ASN A 382 14.33 3.71 -31.41
N HIS A 383 13.24 4.40 -31.05
CA HIS A 383 12.12 4.80 -31.92
C HIS A 383 11.28 3.67 -32.52
N ILE A 384 11.44 2.44 -32.03
CA ILE A 384 10.62 1.28 -32.41
C ILE A 384 9.50 1.10 -31.39
N GLY A 385 8.25 1.20 -31.85
CA GLY A 385 7.07 1.00 -31.00
C GLY A 385 6.89 -0.47 -30.58
N ILE A 386 6.72 -0.71 -29.29
CA ILE A 386 6.63 -2.05 -28.68
C ILE A 386 5.41 -2.12 -27.77
N SER A 387 4.57 -3.14 -27.95
CA SER A 387 3.51 -3.48 -26.99
C SER A 387 4.03 -4.47 -25.96
N ILE A 388 3.85 -4.19 -24.68
CA ILE A 388 4.29 -5.04 -23.57
C ILE A 388 3.12 -5.93 -23.13
N LYS A 389 3.37 -7.22 -22.93
CA LYS A 389 2.39 -8.19 -22.43
C LYS A 389 3.06 -9.09 -21.38
N SER A 390 2.71 -8.88 -20.11
CA SER A 390 3.21 -9.71 -19.01
C SER A 390 2.60 -11.12 -19.03
N ARG A 391 3.41 -12.12 -18.65
CA ARG A 391 2.98 -13.50 -18.38
C ARG A 391 2.73 -13.79 -16.90
N ARG A 392 2.92 -12.81 -16.01
CA ARG A 392 2.66 -12.92 -14.56
C ARG A 392 1.28 -12.39 -14.16
N GLY A 393 0.67 -11.58 -15.04
CA GLY A 393 -0.67 -11.03 -14.86
C GLY A 393 -1.78 -11.95 -15.37
N ALA A 394 -2.97 -11.37 -15.51
CA ALA A 394 -4.08 -12.05 -16.17
C ALA A 394 -3.73 -12.34 -17.65
N PRO A 395 -4.32 -13.40 -18.25
CA PRO A 395 -4.00 -13.76 -19.62
C PRO A 395 -4.29 -12.60 -20.59
N PRO A 396 -3.32 -12.19 -21.43
CA PRO A 396 -3.43 -10.98 -22.22
C PRO A 396 -4.54 -11.11 -23.28
N THR A 397 -5.33 -10.05 -23.40
CA THR A 397 -6.41 -9.94 -24.39
C THR A 397 -5.92 -9.18 -25.61
N ILE A 398 -6.17 -9.73 -26.81
CA ILE A 398 -5.78 -9.14 -28.09
C ILE A 398 -6.96 -8.39 -28.72
N ILE A 399 -8.11 -9.06 -28.81
CA ILE A 399 -9.38 -8.45 -29.20
C ILE A 399 -10.25 -8.43 -27.94
N ASN A 400 -10.46 -7.24 -27.38
CA ASN A 400 -11.27 -7.08 -26.18
C ASN A 400 -12.71 -6.77 -26.58
N GLN A 401 -13.60 -7.77 -26.44
CA GLN A 401 -15.05 -7.64 -26.54
C GLN A 401 -15.53 -6.68 -27.65
N THR A 402 -15.15 -6.98 -28.90
CA THR A 402 -15.41 -6.10 -30.04
C THR A 402 -16.60 -6.59 -30.87
N GLY A 403 -17.53 -5.68 -31.19
CA GLY A 403 -18.72 -5.97 -31.99
C GLY A 403 -18.43 -6.15 -33.48
N ARG A 404 -19.37 -6.78 -34.18
CA ARG A 404 -19.28 -7.02 -35.63
C ARG A 404 -19.15 -5.75 -36.44
N ASP A 405 -19.88 -4.69 -36.08
CA ASP A 405 -19.82 -3.37 -36.72
C ASP A 405 -18.39 -2.81 -36.75
N LYS A 406 -17.69 -2.88 -35.62
CA LYS A 406 -16.30 -2.46 -35.48
C LYS A 406 -15.35 -3.38 -36.27
N ILE A 407 -15.59 -4.69 -36.22
CA ILE A 407 -14.79 -5.65 -37.00
C ILE A 407 -15.02 -5.49 -38.49
N LEU A 408 -16.24 -5.20 -38.94
CA LEU A 408 -16.59 -4.93 -40.33
C LEU A 408 -15.77 -3.76 -40.87
N ARG A 409 -15.64 -2.69 -40.08
CA ARG A 409 -14.79 -1.58 -40.45
C ARG A 409 -13.32 -1.98 -40.62
N VAL A 410 -12.78 -2.78 -39.70
CA VAL A 410 -11.40 -3.30 -39.81
C VAL A 410 -11.24 -4.21 -41.04
N MET A 411 -12.20 -5.07 -41.32
CA MET A 411 -12.17 -5.93 -42.51
C MET A 411 -12.21 -5.08 -43.80
N LYS A 412 -12.98 -3.99 -43.82
CA LYS A 412 -12.99 -3.02 -44.93
C LYS A 412 -11.62 -2.35 -45.10
N SER A 413 -10.96 -1.90 -44.02
CA SER A 413 -9.63 -1.28 -44.13
C SER A 413 -8.54 -2.25 -44.58
N LEU A 414 -8.66 -3.53 -44.21
CA LEU A 414 -7.78 -4.60 -44.67
C LEU A 414 -8.09 -5.10 -46.08
N ASN A 415 -9.11 -4.56 -46.75
CA ASN A 415 -9.65 -5.05 -48.03
C ASN A 415 -9.95 -6.57 -47.99
N LYS A 416 -10.57 -7.04 -46.90
CA LYS A 416 -10.97 -8.43 -46.70
C LYS A 416 -12.49 -8.54 -46.55
N PRO A 417 -13.12 -9.59 -47.10
CA PRO A 417 -14.55 -9.81 -46.91
C PRO A 417 -14.84 -10.26 -45.48
N ILE A 418 -15.94 -9.76 -44.87
CA ILE A 418 -16.37 -10.22 -43.54
C ILE A 418 -17.09 -11.58 -43.57
N ALA A 419 -17.63 -11.97 -44.72
CA ALA A 419 -18.49 -13.16 -44.83
C ALA A 419 -17.84 -14.47 -44.29
N PRO A 420 -16.54 -14.75 -44.49
CA PRO A 420 -15.90 -15.91 -43.86
C PRO A 420 -15.95 -15.87 -42.33
N LEU A 421 -15.76 -14.70 -41.72
CA LEU A 421 -15.84 -14.54 -40.27
C LEU A 421 -17.27 -14.66 -39.75
N ASP A 422 -18.26 -14.16 -40.51
CA ASP A 422 -19.68 -14.37 -40.21
C ASP A 422 -20.01 -15.87 -40.15
N ARG A 423 -19.50 -16.68 -41.09
CA ARG A 423 -19.68 -18.13 -41.07
C ARG A 423 -19.06 -18.78 -39.84
N ILE A 424 -17.85 -18.38 -39.45
CA ILE A 424 -17.17 -18.86 -38.23
C ILE A 424 -18.03 -18.57 -37.00
N VAL A 425 -18.52 -17.34 -36.84
CA VAL A 425 -19.34 -16.94 -35.68
C VAL A 425 -20.71 -17.64 -35.70
N CYS A 426 -21.32 -17.84 -36.87
CA CYS A 426 -22.54 -18.63 -37.00
C CYS A 426 -22.35 -20.08 -36.55
N ARG A 427 -21.25 -20.75 -36.95
CA ARG A 427 -20.90 -22.10 -36.47
C ARG A 427 -20.65 -22.11 -34.96
N TYR A 428 -19.96 -21.11 -34.42
CA TYR A 428 -19.81 -20.96 -32.97
C TYR A 428 -21.16 -20.90 -32.26
N TRP A 429 -22.12 -20.11 -32.77
CA TRP A 429 -23.45 -20.04 -32.19
C TRP A 429 -24.21 -21.36 -32.28
N ALA A 430 -24.13 -22.06 -33.40
CA ALA A 430 -24.76 -23.37 -33.55
C ALA A 430 -24.26 -24.36 -32.50
N ILE A 431 -22.94 -24.39 -32.25
CA ILE A 431 -22.35 -25.23 -31.20
C ILE A 431 -22.76 -24.76 -29.80
N ARG A 432 -22.72 -23.44 -29.57
CA ARG A 432 -23.01 -22.84 -28.25
C ARG A 432 -24.45 -23.05 -27.81
N LEU A 433 -25.40 -22.95 -28.74
CA LEU A 433 -26.83 -23.17 -28.50
C LEU A 433 -27.16 -24.65 -28.26
N ASN A 434 -26.34 -25.56 -28.79
CA ASN A 434 -26.44 -27.01 -28.55
C ASN A 434 -25.61 -27.49 -27.34
N GLY A 435 -25.33 -26.61 -26.37
CA GLY A 435 -24.68 -26.97 -25.11
C GLY A 435 -23.14 -26.83 -25.09
N GLY A 436 -22.52 -26.34 -26.17
CA GLY A 436 -21.08 -26.07 -26.21
C GLY A 436 -20.59 -25.03 -25.19
N LYS A 437 -19.29 -25.01 -24.92
CA LYS A 437 -18.64 -24.04 -24.02
C LYS A 437 -18.55 -22.65 -24.66
N GLU A 438 -18.49 -21.60 -23.83
CA GLU A 438 -18.32 -20.21 -24.30
C GLU A 438 -16.87 -19.89 -24.69
N ASP A 439 -15.92 -20.33 -23.86
CA ASP A 439 -14.50 -20.25 -24.21
C ASP A 439 -14.11 -21.49 -25.01
N VAL A 440 -13.60 -21.27 -26.22
CA VAL A 440 -13.05 -22.32 -27.08
C VAL A 440 -11.58 -22.03 -27.34
N CYS A 441 -10.72 -22.97 -26.97
CA CYS A 441 -9.27 -22.88 -27.16
C CYS A 441 -8.86 -23.76 -28.35
N ASN A 442 -7.98 -23.25 -29.20
CA ASN A 442 -7.51 -23.99 -30.37
C ASN A 442 -6.76 -25.27 -30.00
N ALA A 443 -5.93 -25.26 -28.95
CA ALA A 443 -5.26 -26.46 -28.47
C ALA A 443 -6.23 -27.50 -27.86
N ASP A 444 -7.22 -27.05 -27.08
CA ASP A 444 -8.11 -27.96 -26.35
C ASP A 444 -9.22 -28.54 -27.24
N ASN A 445 -9.57 -27.83 -28.32
CA ASN A 445 -10.59 -28.24 -29.27
C ASN A 445 -10.20 -27.81 -30.70
N PRO A 446 -9.36 -28.58 -31.41
CA PRO A 446 -8.91 -28.24 -32.76
C PRO A 446 -10.04 -28.14 -33.79
N GLU A 447 -11.18 -28.79 -33.53
CA GLU A 447 -12.39 -28.75 -34.40
C GLU A 447 -13.31 -27.57 -34.09
N ASN A 448 -12.90 -26.66 -33.20
CA ASN A 448 -13.70 -25.50 -32.89
C ASN A 448 -13.79 -24.56 -34.13
N PRO A 449 -14.89 -23.80 -34.28
CA PRO A 449 -15.13 -23.00 -35.48
C PRO A 449 -14.08 -21.93 -35.79
N PHE A 450 -13.33 -21.47 -34.79
CA PHE A 450 -12.26 -20.50 -34.99
C PHE A 450 -10.94 -21.17 -35.41
N CYS A 451 -10.77 -22.47 -35.18
CA CYS A 451 -9.58 -23.22 -35.56
C CYS A 451 -9.71 -23.81 -36.97
N THR A 452 -10.81 -24.52 -37.26
CA THR A 452 -11.05 -25.20 -38.55
C THR A 452 -12.42 -24.89 -39.14
N ASP A 453 -12.53 -24.94 -40.47
CA ASP A 453 -13.79 -24.84 -41.21
C ASP A 453 -14.60 -26.16 -41.15
N GLU A 454 -15.69 -26.25 -41.90
CA GLU A 454 -16.54 -27.46 -41.95
C GLU A 454 -15.91 -28.65 -42.69
N ASN A 455 -14.81 -28.42 -43.41
CA ASN A 455 -14.06 -29.43 -44.15
C ASN A 455 -12.74 -29.80 -43.45
N GLY A 456 -12.48 -29.27 -42.24
CA GLY A 456 -11.26 -29.50 -41.49
C GLY A 456 -10.06 -28.63 -41.90
N ASN A 457 -10.24 -27.65 -42.79
CA ASN A 457 -9.15 -26.73 -43.17
C ASN A 457 -8.97 -25.65 -42.11
N SER A 458 -7.73 -25.20 -41.89
CA SER A 458 -7.45 -24.17 -40.89
C SER A 458 -8.05 -22.81 -41.26
N ASN A 459 -8.71 -22.16 -40.28
CA ASN A 459 -9.22 -20.80 -40.39
C ASN A 459 -8.16 -19.71 -40.09
N ILE A 460 -6.90 -20.09 -39.89
CA ILE A 460 -5.83 -19.13 -39.59
C ILE A 460 -5.71 -18.04 -40.65
N GLY A 461 -5.89 -18.36 -41.94
CA GLY A 461 -5.84 -17.37 -43.03
C GLY A 461 -6.95 -16.32 -42.97
N VAL A 462 -8.10 -16.63 -42.36
CA VAL A 462 -9.21 -15.70 -42.15
C VAL A 462 -8.94 -14.80 -40.94
N LEU A 463 -8.44 -15.39 -39.85
CA LEU A 463 -8.30 -14.72 -38.57
C LEU A 463 -6.96 -13.97 -38.41
N LYS A 464 -5.89 -14.40 -39.06
CA LYS A 464 -4.56 -13.80 -38.94
C LYS A 464 -4.54 -12.31 -39.28
N PRO A 465 -5.09 -11.83 -40.40
CA PRO A 465 -5.11 -10.40 -40.70
C PRO A 465 -5.84 -9.57 -39.64
N LEU A 466 -6.97 -10.10 -39.14
CA LEU A 466 -7.75 -9.45 -38.09
C LEU A 466 -6.98 -9.38 -36.77
N ILE A 467 -6.44 -10.50 -36.31
CA ILE A 467 -5.70 -10.58 -35.04
C ILE A 467 -4.45 -9.68 -35.10
N ASN A 468 -3.71 -9.70 -36.21
CA ASN A 468 -2.55 -8.83 -36.42
C ASN A 468 -2.94 -7.35 -36.37
N TYR A 469 -4.03 -6.95 -37.02
CA TYR A 469 -4.50 -5.57 -36.95
C TYR A 469 -4.76 -5.13 -35.50
N PHE A 470 -5.45 -5.95 -34.70
CA PHE A 470 -5.72 -5.63 -33.30
C PHE A 470 -4.48 -5.68 -32.40
N ALA A 471 -3.50 -6.49 -32.75
CA ALA A 471 -2.23 -6.65 -32.05
C ALA A 471 -1.27 -5.47 -32.30
N PHE A 472 -1.17 -5.00 -33.54
CA PHE A 472 -0.11 -4.08 -33.97
C PHE A 472 -0.60 -2.72 -34.47
N CYS A 473 -1.75 -2.68 -35.17
CA CYS A 473 -2.11 -1.53 -35.99
C CYS A 473 -3.18 -0.63 -35.37
N GLY A 474 -4.19 -1.20 -34.70
CA GLY A 474 -5.35 -0.40 -34.33
C GLY A 474 -6.40 -1.10 -33.49
N THR A 475 -7.46 -0.34 -33.19
CA THR A 475 -8.60 -0.81 -32.40
C THR A 475 -9.82 -0.97 -33.30
N GLY A 476 -10.92 -1.48 -32.77
CA GLY A 476 -12.19 -1.50 -33.50
C GLY A 476 -12.75 -0.10 -33.81
N THR A 477 -12.24 0.96 -33.17
CA THR A 477 -12.77 2.33 -33.28
C THR A 477 -11.84 3.31 -34.00
N ARG A 478 -10.56 3.01 -34.19
CA ARG A 478 -9.65 3.71 -35.14
C ARG A 478 -8.33 2.98 -35.32
N ASP A 479 -7.59 3.33 -36.37
CA ASP A 479 -6.16 3.02 -36.46
C ASP A 479 -5.41 3.71 -35.32
N SER A 480 -4.33 3.10 -34.86
CA SER A 480 -3.48 3.65 -33.82
C SER A 480 -2.57 4.72 -34.41
N GLU A 481 -2.42 5.83 -33.70
CA GLU A 481 -1.38 6.82 -34.01
C GLU A 481 0.01 6.34 -33.57
N SER A 482 0.07 5.31 -32.71
CA SER A 482 1.28 4.69 -32.19
C SER A 482 1.25 3.18 -32.43
N PRO A 483 1.35 2.72 -33.69
CA PRO A 483 1.36 1.29 -34.00
C PRO A 483 2.58 0.61 -33.35
N ALA A 484 2.42 -0.65 -32.95
CA ALA A 484 3.52 -1.46 -32.47
C ALA A 484 4.18 -2.18 -33.65
N ARG A 485 5.51 -2.20 -33.70
CA ARG A 485 6.28 -3.07 -34.59
C ARG A 485 6.43 -4.47 -34.00
N TYR A 486 6.54 -4.53 -32.67
CA TYR A 486 6.71 -5.79 -31.93
C TYR A 486 5.74 -5.88 -30.74
N ILE A 487 5.38 -7.12 -30.39
CA ILE A 487 4.84 -7.48 -29.09
C ILE A 487 5.94 -8.13 -28.28
N LEU A 488 6.25 -7.53 -27.13
CA LEU A 488 7.16 -8.04 -26.12
C LEU A 488 6.37 -8.82 -25.07
N SER A 489 6.48 -10.15 -25.10
CA SER A 489 5.99 -11.01 -24.03
C SER A 489 7.03 -11.16 -22.93
N VAL A 490 6.68 -10.72 -21.72
CA VAL A 490 7.61 -10.61 -20.58
C VAL A 490 7.31 -11.69 -19.54
N GLY A 491 8.33 -12.48 -19.19
CA GLY A 491 8.27 -13.37 -18.02
C GLY A 491 8.62 -12.62 -16.75
N MET A 492 9.75 -11.90 -16.77
CA MET A 492 10.22 -11.05 -15.68
C MET A 492 10.65 -9.66 -16.20
N PRO A 493 10.18 -8.55 -15.60
CA PRO A 493 10.46 -7.20 -16.10
C PRO A 493 11.93 -6.83 -16.23
N CYS A 494 12.78 -7.24 -15.30
CA CYS A 494 14.19 -6.88 -15.26
C CYS A 494 15.14 -8.00 -15.76
N ASP A 495 14.60 -9.07 -16.35
CA ASP A 495 15.38 -10.18 -16.88
C ASP A 495 15.03 -10.43 -18.36
N THR A 496 15.92 -9.93 -19.22
CA THR A 496 15.78 -9.98 -20.68
C THR A 496 15.86 -11.40 -21.24
N THR A 497 16.39 -12.38 -20.49
CA THR A 497 16.41 -13.79 -20.93
C THR A 497 15.00 -14.40 -20.97
N THR A 498 14.05 -13.77 -20.28
CA THR A 498 12.63 -14.18 -20.29
C THR A 498 11.82 -13.48 -21.38
N TRP A 499 12.41 -12.57 -22.14
CA TRP A 499 11.70 -11.74 -23.11
C TRP A 499 11.54 -12.47 -24.43
N ILE A 500 10.33 -12.43 -24.99
CA ILE A 500 10.03 -13.02 -26.30
C ILE A 500 9.38 -11.94 -27.16
N PHE A 501 10.01 -11.64 -28.30
CA PHE A 501 9.48 -10.71 -29.27
C PHE A 501 8.72 -11.44 -30.36
N TYR A 502 7.54 -10.92 -30.66
CA TYR A 502 6.77 -11.31 -31.83
C TYR A 502 6.61 -10.11 -32.73
N ASP A 503 6.62 -10.35 -34.03
CA ASP A 503 6.27 -9.36 -35.02
C ASP A 503 5.04 -9.83 -35.82
N GLU A 504 4.56 -8.99 -36.73
CA GLU A 504 3.35 -9.28 -37.49
C GLU A 504 3.45 -10.60 -38.29
N SER A 505 4.64 -11.00 -38.72
CA SER A 505 4.84 -12.20 -39.54
C SER A 505 4.64 -13.48 -38.73
N ASN A 506 5.06 -13.51 -37.46
CA ASN A 506 5.15 -14.72 -36.65
C ASN A 506 4.18 -14.76 -35.45
N PHE A 507 3.58 -13.64 -35.04
CA PHE A 507 2.79 -13.55 -33.81
C PHE A 507 1.62 -14.54 -33.78
N VAL A 508 0.76 -14.49 -34.80
CA VAL A 508 -0.42 -15.37 -34.89
C VAL A 508 0.00 -16.82 -35.04
N ASP A 509 0.98 -17.11 -35.87
CA ASP A 509 1.38 -18.50 -36.16
C ASP A 509 1.98 -19.17 -34.91
N SER A 510 2.82 -18.43 -34.17
CA SER A 510 3.48 -18.93 -32.95
C SER A 510 2.51 -19.14 -31.79
N LEU A 511 1.40 -18.39 -31.77
CA LEU A 511 0.42 -18.41 -30.67
C LEU A 511 -0.91 -19.04 -31.07
N TRP A 512 -1.05 -19.54 -32.30
CA TRP A 512 -2.32 -20.01 -32.86
C TRP A 512 -3.02 -21.01 -31.96
N GLN A 513 -2.28 -22.00 -31.45
CA GLN A 513 -2.81 -23.03 -30.55
C GLN A 513 -3.18 -22.50 -29.16
N LYS A 514 -2.58 -21.37 -28.75
CA LYS A 514 -2.83 -20.75 -27.44
C LYS A 514 -4.01 -19.78 -27.46
N PHE A 515 -4.57 -19.44 -28.62
CA PHE A 515 -5.71 -18.51 -28.65
C PHE A 515 -6.97 -19.14 -28.08
N VAL A 516 -7.68 -18.33 -27.30
CA VAL A 516 -9.00 -18.63 -26.75
C VAL A 516 -9.99 -17.60 -27.30
N PHE A 517 -11.01 -18.09 -27.98
CA PHE A 517 -12.07 -17.29 -28.58
C PHE A 517 -13.35 -17.41 -27.75
N SER A 518 -14.13 -16.34 -27.72
CA SER A 518 -15.47 -16.33 -27.13
C SER A 518 -16.30 -15.17 -27.67
N ILE A 519 -17.63 -15.31 -27.61
CA ILE A 519 -18.57 -14.20 -27.88
C ILE A 519 -19.24 -13.79 -26.56
N ARG A 520 -19.04 -12.55 -26.14
CA ARG A 520 -19.38 -12.03 -24.80
C ARG A 520 -20.53 -11.00 -24.82
N SER A 521 -21.03 -10.70 -23.62
CA SER A 521 -22.11 -9.73 -23.37
C SER A 521 -21.65 -8.42 -22.72
N HIS A 522 -20.49 -8.41 -22.05
CA HIS A 522 -20.02 -7.22 -21.35
C HIS A 522 -19.63 -6.14 -22.37
N GLY A 523 -20.08 -4.90 -22.17
CA GLY A 523 -19.89 -3.82 -23.14
C GLY A 523 -20.89 -3.80 -24.31
N MET A 524 -21.92 -4.68 -24.31
CA MET A 524 -22.98 -4.62 -25.33
C MET A 524 -23.75 -3.30 -25.24
N PRO A 525 -24.00 -2.61 -26.37
CA PRO A 525 -24.77 -1.38 -26.38
C PRO A 525 -26.25 -1.65 -26.07
N LYS A 526 -26.94 -0.66 -25.49
CA LYS A 526 -28.39 -0.74 -25.23
C LYS A 526 -29.19 -0.86 -26.52
N VAL A 527 -28.77 -0.12 -27.55
CA VAL A 527 -29.33 -0.16 -28.90
C VAL A 527 -28.34 -0.89 -29.81
N ILE A 528 -28.78 -1.97 -30.43
CA ILE A 528 -27.97 -2.79 -31.32
C ILE A 528 -28.26 -2.33 -32.75
N ASN A 529 -27.22 -1.93 -33.48
CA ASN A 529 -27.35 -1.54 -34.88
C ASN A 529 -27.46 -2.78 -35.81
N GLU A 530 -27.94 -2.57 -37.03
CA GLU A 530 -28.13 -3.65 -38.02
C GLU A 530 -26.81 -4.36 -38.35
N GLU A 531 -25.69 -3.64 -38.38
CA GLU A 531 -24.37 -4.21 -38.67
C GLU A 531 -23.90 -5.19 -37.59
N MET A 532 -24.37 -5.06 -36.34
CA MET A 532 -24.06 -5.98 -35.23
C MET A 532 -24.92 -7.23 -35.24
N MET A 533 -26.18 -7.13 -35.70
CA MET A 533 -27.20 -8.17 -35.59
C MET A 533 -26.77 -9.57 -36.05
N PRO A 534 -25.98 -9.73 -37.14
CA PRO A 534 -25.57 -11.07 -37.59
C PRO A 534 -24.88 -11.91 -36.51
N TRP A 535 -24.14 -11.27 -35.59
CA TRP A 535 -23.43 -11.96 -34.51
C TRP A 535 -24.18 -11.99 -33.18
N VAL A 536 -25.30 -11.28 -33.05
CA VAL A 536 -25.98 -11.17 -31.76
C VAL A 536 -26.94 -12.34 -31.53
N ARG A 537 -26.82 -13.00 -30.39
CA ARG A 537 -27.80 -13.98 -29.88
C ARG A 537 -28.11 -13.69 -28.41
N GLU A 538 -29.30 -14.08 -27.98
CA GLU A 538 -29.71 -13.99 -26.58
C GLU A 538 -29.64 -15.37 -25.92
N ILE A 539 -28.90 -15.47 -24.81
CA ILE A 539 -28.78 -16.70 -24.03
C ILE A 539 -28.92 -16.33 -22.55
N LYS A 540 -29.85 -16.99 -21.85
CA LYS A 540 -30.12 -16.77 -20.42
C LYS A 540 -30.39 -15.29 -20.10
N GLY A 541 -31.21 -14.63 -20.92
CA GLY A 541 -31.60 -13.22 -20.75
C GLY A 541 -30.49 -12.20 -21.02
N LYS A 542 -29.36 -12.61 -21.60
CA LYS A 542 -28.25 -11.72 -21.94
C LYS A 542 -27.98 -11.76 -23.44
N LYS A 543 -28.00 -10.59 -24.07
CA LYS A 543 -27.54 -10.41 -25.45
C LYS A 543 -26.02 -10.49 -25.49
N LYS A 544 -25.51 -11.32 -26.40
CA LYS A 544 -24.08 -11.57 -26.62
C LYS A 544 -23.79 -11.40 -28.09
N GLY A 545 -22.68 -10.74 -28.42
CA GLY A 545 -22.30 -10.48 -29.82
C GLY A 545 -20.91 -9.88 -30.00
N LEU A 546 -20.10 -9.87 -28.93
CA LEU A 546 -18.80 -9.22 -28.91
C LEU A 546 -17.68 -10.25 -28.93
N LEU A 547 -16.89 -10.28 -29.99
CA LEU A 547 -15.75 -11.18 -30.12
C LEU A 547 -14.66 -10.81 -29.12
N ASN A 548 -14.20 -11.80 -28.38
CA ASN A 548 -13.07 -11.68 -27.49
C ASN A 548 -12.02 -12.74 -27.84
N VAL A 549 -10.77 -12.31 -28.01
CA VAL A 549 -9.62 -13.18 -28.27
C VAL A 549 -8.54 -12.90 -27.24
N ARG A 550 -8.13 -13.93 -26.49
CA ARG A 550 -7.05 -13.85 -25.52
C ARG A 550 -6.06 -14.99 -25.71
N ILE A 551 -4.87 -14.84 -25.14
CA ILE A 551 -3.85 -15.90 -25.11
C ILE A 551 -4.07 -16.73 -23.85
N LYS A 552 -4.12 -18.06 -23.97
CA LYS A 552 -4.18 -18.98 -22.83
C LYS A 552 -2.86 -18.92 -22.05
N ASP A 553 -2.96 -18.79 -20.74
CA ASP A 553 -1.81 -18.87 -19.86
C ASP A 553 -1.48 -20.35 -19.56
N ASN A 554 -0.20 -20.72 -19.73
CA ASN A 554 0.29 -22.07 -19.46
C ASN A 554 0.88 -22.20 -18.04
N SER A 555 0.92 -21.12 -17.26
CA SER A 555 1.52 -21.09 -15.92
C SER A 555 0.67 -21.79 -14.83
N LYS A 556 -0.58 -22.16 -15.14
CA LYS A 556 -1.46 -22.94 -14.26
C LYS A 556 -1.63 -24.35 -14.79
N LYS A 557 -0.66 -25.22 -14.48
CA LYS A 557 -0.89 -26.66 -14.33
C LYS A 557 -0.84 -27.02 -12.85
#